data_AF-A0A9P1NH14-F1
#
_entry.id   AF-A0A9P1NH14-F1
#
_cell.length_a   1.000
_cell.length_b   1.000
_cell.length_c   1.000
_cell.angle_alpha   90.00
_cell.angle_beta   90.00
_cell.angle_gamma   90.00
#
_symmetry.space_group_name_H-M   'P 1'
#
loop_
_entity.id
_entity.type
_entity.pdbx_description
1 polymer ?
#
loop_
_entity_poly.entity_id
_entity_poly.type
_entity_poly.pdbx_seq_one_letter_code
_entity_poly.pdbx_strand_id
1 'polypeptide(L)' 'MFYGFGVDDKDFDVKSMTVAYEEQMPDWIIPIADADGGDQICLGVKEEATGKVYFLDHEMTDGVKDTFLVANSFSDFMV' A
#
# COMPACT_ATOMS: atom_id res chain seq x y z
N MET A 1 6.80 -8.18 -1.93
CA MET A 1 6.67 -9.13 -0.78
C MET A 1 5.56 -8.63 0.14
N PHE A 2 4.68 -9.49 0.70
CA PHE A 2 3.67 -9.03 1.66
C PHE A 2 4.29 -8.70 3.02
N TYR A 3 3.92 -7.55 3.59
CA TYR A 3 4.39 -7.11 4.90
C TYR A 3 3.75 -7.94 6.02
N GLY A 4 4.55 -8.28 7.03
CA GLY A 4 4.14 -9.12 8.15
C GLY A 4 3.88 -10.59 7.81
N PHE A 5 4.19 -11.05 6.59
CA PHE A 5 4.02 -12.44 6.19
C PHE A 5 5.37 -13.12 5.93
N GLY A 6 5.69 -14.13 6.75
CA GLY A 6 6.86 -14.99 6.53
C GLY A 6 8.22 -14.37 6.86
N VAL A 7 8.24 -13.19 7.50
CA VAL A 7 9.47 -12.51 7.93
C VAL A 7 9.33 -12.08 9.38
N ASP A 8 10.27 -12.50 10.24
CA ASP A 8 10.41 -12.02 11.63
C ASP A 8 11.26 -10.76 11.67
N ASP A 9 10.84 -9.76 10.90
CA ASP A 9 11.46 -8.44 10.83
C ASP A 9 10.38 -7.38 11.01
N LYS A 10 10.49 -6.62 12.10
CA LYS A 10 9.53 -5.60 12.48
C LYS A 10 9.61 -4.38 11.56
N ASP A 11 10.72 -4.22 10.86
CA ASP A 11 10.87 -3.13 9.89
C ASP A 11 10.04 -3.41 8.62
N PHE A 12 9.62 -4.67 8.41
CA PHE A 12 8.79 -5.12 7.29
C PHE A 12 7.38 -5.56 7.73
N ASP A 13 6.80 -4.88 8.72
CA ASP A 13 5.39 -5.02 9.09
C ASP A 13 4.54 -3.84 8.59
N VAL A 14 3.22 -4.05 8.49
CA VAL A 14 2.27 -3.04 7.98
C VAL A 14 2.35 -1.74 8.77
N LYS A 15 2.58 -1.79 10.07
CA LYS A 15 2.60 -0.59 10.94
C LYS A 15 3.85 0.22 10.66
N SER A 16 5.02 -0.41 10.65
CA SER A 16 6.30 0.23 10.35
C SER A 16 6.30 0.86 8.97
N MET A 17 5.77 0.14 7.97
CA MET A 17 5.66 0.65 6.61
C MET A 17 4.64 1.79 6.48
N THR A 18 3.54 1.76 7.23
CA THR A 18 2.59 2.90 7.25
C THR A 18 3.26 4.18 7.76
N VAL A 19 4.12 4.08 8.77
CA VAL A 19 4.88 5.23 9.30
C VAL A 19 5.94 5.68 8.29
N ALA A 20 6.66 4.76 7.66
CA ALA A 20 7.71 5.08 6.71
C ALA A 20 7.22 5.91 5.50
N TYR A 21 5.98 5.70 5.08
CA TYR A 21 5.37 6.36 3.92
C TYR A 21 4.31 7.41 4.27
N GLU A 22 4.17 7.81 5.54
CA GLU A 22 3.04 8.64 6.01
C GLU A 22 2.90 9.98 5.25
N GLU A 23 4.00 10.57 4.80
CA GLU A 23 3.99 11.84 4.06
C GLU A 23 3.50 11.68 2.61
N GLN A 24 3.76 10.54 1.99
CA GLN A 24 3.37 10.23 0.61
C GLN A 24 2.00 9.53 0.54
N MET A 25 1.58 8.92 1.64
CA MET A 25 0.42 8.04 1.65
C MET A 25 -0.88 8.78 2.03
N PRO A 26 -1.97 8.59 1.25
CA PRO A 26 -3.31 8.93 1.74
C PRO A 26 -3.72 8.15 2.97
N ASP A 27 -4.43 8.82 3.88
CA ASP A 27 -4.91 8.24 5.14
C ASP A 27 -6.05 7.21 4.98
N TRP A 28 -6.50 6.98 3.74
CA TRP A 28 -7.51 6.00 3.37
C TRP A 28 -6.93 4.67 2.83
N ILE A 29 -5.60 4.58 2.69
CA ILE A 29 -4.89 3.34 2.37
C ILE A 29 -3.84 2.98 3.42
N ILE A 30 -3.45 1.70 3.43
CA ILE A 30 -2.28 1.20 4.17
C ILE A 30 -1.43 0.32 3.23
N PRO A 31 -0.10 0.30 3.37
CA PRO A 31 0.74 -0.57 2.56
C PRO A 31 0.61 -2.01 3.05
N ILE A 32 0.48 -2.95 2.12
CA ILE A 32 0.36 -4.39 2.40
C ILE A 32 1.45 -5.20 1.72
N ALA A 33 2.07 -4.69 0.66
CA ALA A 33 3.20 -5.35 0.02
C ALA A 33 4.14 -4.38 -0.69
N ASP A 34 5.40 -4.79 -0.78
CA ASP A 34 6.43 -4.15 -1.59
C ASP A 34 6.22 -4.44 -3.09
N ALA A 35 6.34 -3.40 -3.91
CA ALA A 35 6.24 -3.43 -5.37
C ALA A 35 7.56 -3.06 -6.10
N ASP A 36 8.71 -3.17 -5.41
CA ASP A 36 10.04 -2.74 -5.87
C ASP A 36 10.20 -1.22 -6.06
N GLY A 37 11.43 -0.71 -6.08
CA GLY A 37 11.71 0.72 -6.34
C GLY A 37 11.21 1.71 -5.28
N GLY A 38 10.69 1.22 -4.15
CA GLY A 38 10.01 2.04 -3.14
C GLY A 38 8.49 2.11 -3.33
N ASP A 39 7.97 1.55 -4.42
CA ASP A 39 6.53 1.49 -4.72
C ASP A 39 5.81 0.50 -3.80
N GLN A 40 4.52 0.77 -3.57
CA GLN A 40 3.72 0.02 -2.59
C GLN A 40 2.45 -0.53 -3.23
N ILE A 41 2.10 -1.77 -2.88
CA ILE A 41 0.73 -2.27 -2.99
C ILE A 41 0.02 -1.94 -1.68
N CYS A 42 -1.12 -1.29 -1.79
CA CYS A 42 -1.88 -0.75 -0.67
C CYS A 42 -3.32 -1.27 -0.65
N LEU A 43 -3.88 -1.40 0.55
CA LEU A 43 -5.29 -1.74 0.78
C LEU A 43 -6.08 -0.50 1.18
N GLY A 44 -7.21 -0.26 0.53
CA GLY A 44 -8.16 0.74 0.98
C GLY A 44 -8.85 0.30 2.28
N VAL A 45 -8.89 1.19 3.27
CA VAL A 45 -9.42 0.91 4.62
C VAL A 45 -10.48 1.90 5.10
N LYS A 46 -10.88 2.85 4.25
CA LYS A 46 -11.92 3.83 4.54
C LYS A 46 -12.97 3.89 3.42
N GLU A 47 -14.22 4.08 3.83
CA GLU A 47 -15.35 4.42 2.96
C GLU A 47 -15.43 3.51 1.70
N GLU A 48 -15.69 4.10 0.53
CA GLU A 48 -15.81 3.45 -0.77
C GLU A 48 -14.51 2.78 -1.26
N ALA A 49 -13.37 3.06 -0.61
CA ALA A 49 -12.10 2.41 -0.91
C ALA A 49 -11.94 1.08 -0.17
N THR A 50 -12.74 0.81 0.86
CA THR A 50 -12.57 -0.36 1.75
C THR A 50 -12.51 -1.66 0.95
N GLY A 51 -11.41 -2.40 1.12
CA GLY A 51 -11.19 -3.70 0.48
C GLY A 51 -10.62 -3.65 -0.94
N LYS A 52 -10.60 -2.49 -1.60
CA LYS A 52 -9.96 -2.29 -2.91
C LYS A 52 -8.44 -2.26 -2.76
N VAL A 53 -7.73 -2.63 -3.83
CA VAL A 53 -6.26 -2.67 -3.86
C VAL A 53 -5.73 -1.60 -4.81
N TYR A 54 -4.71 -0.89 -4.36
CA TYR A 54 -4.09 0.24 -5.04
C TYR A 54 -2.59 0.04 -5.20
N PHE A 55 -2.03 0.54 -6.28
CA PHE A 55 -0.60 0.77 -6.45
C PHE A 55 -0.29 2.22 -6.07
N LEU A 56 0.72 2.44 -5.25
CA LEU A 56 1.25 3.76 -4.90
C LEU A 56 2.64 3.89 -5.52
N ASP A 57 2.77 4.82 -6.46
CA ASP A 57 4.04 5.19 -7.11
C ASP A 57 4.83 6.13 -6.19
N HIS A 58 6.04 5.74 -5.82
CA HIS A 58 6.91 6.51 -4.94
C HIS A 58 7.66 7.63 -5.67
N GLU A 59 7.89 7.49 -6.99
CA GLU A 59 8.73 8.38 -7.78
C GLU A 59 7.98 9.64 -8.24
N MET A 60 6.65 9.62 -8.21
CA MET A 60 5.85 10.79 -8.58
C MET A 60 5.83 11.82 -7.43
N THR A 61 6.57 12.92 -7.63
CA THR A 61 6.80 13.97 -6.61
C THR A 61 5.98 15.26 -6.80
N ASP A 62 5.08 15.32 -7.78
CA ASP A 62 4.39 16.56 -8.19
C ASP A 62 3.19 16.94 -7.29
N GLY A 63 3.04 16.31 -6.13
CA GLY A 63 2.09 16.70 -5.09
C GLY A 63 0.65 16.20 -5.30
N VAL A 64 0.42 15.39 -6.33
CA VAL A 64 -0.79 14.54 -6.45
C VAL A 64 -0.45 13.21 -5.79
N LYS A 65 -1.40 12.59 -5.07
CA LYS A 65 -1.18 11.26 -4.50
C LYS A 65 -1.35 10.23 -5.62
N ASP A 66 -0.26 9.62 -6.06
CA ASP A 66 -0.20 8.73 -7.24
C ASP A 66 -0.65 7.31 -6.90
N THR A 67 -1.94 7.22 -6.56
CA THR A 67 -2.62 5.99 -6.19
C THR A 67 -3.50 5.49 -7.33
N PHE A 68 -3.22 4.29 -7.81
CA PHE A 68 -3.89 3.69 -8.95
C PHE A 68 -4.64 2.44 -8.52
N LEU A 69 -5.95 2.37 -8.80
CA LEU A 69 -6.74 1.17 -8.51
C LEU A 69 -6.26 0.02 -9.40
N VAL A 70 -5.83 -1.07 -8.77
CA VAL A 70 -5.38 -2.29 -9.47
C VAL A 70 -6.34 -3.46 -9.29
N ALA A 71 -7.16 -3.47 -8.23
CA ALA A 71 -8.22 -4.47 -8.05
C ALA A 71 -9.39 -3.92 -7.22
N ASN A 72 -10.61 -4.39 -7.53
CA ASN A 72 -11.82 -4.00 -6.79
C ASN A 72 -11.97 -4.71 -5.44
N SER A 73 -11.21 -5.77 -5.21
CA SER A 73 -11.13 -6.43 -3.92
C SER A 73 -9.76 -7.07 -3.71
N PHE A 74 -9.37 -7.29 -2.45
CA PHE A 74 -8.18 -8.07 -2.12
C PHE A 74 -8.26 -9.50 -2.69
N SER A 75 -9.46 -10.09 -2.74
CA SER A 75 -9.62 -11.42 -3.34
C SER A 75 -9.33 -11.40 -4.84
N ASP A 76 -9.81 -10.40 -5.58
CA ASP A 76 -9.54 -10.27 -7.03
C ASP A 76 -8.04 -10.07 -7.31
N PHE A 77 -7.31 -9.40 -6.42
CA PHE A 77 -5.87 -9.19 -6.55
C PHE A 77 -5.05 -10.47 -6.37
N MET A 78 -5.58 -11.45 -5.62
CA MET A 78 -4.85 -12.66 -5.25
C MET A 78 -5.03 -13.83 -6.25
N VAL A 79 -5.86 -13.65 -7.28
CA VAL A 79 -6.15 -14.67 -8.31
C VAL A 79 -5.13 -14.59 -9.44
#